data_AF-A0A8J5BFR6-F1
#
_entry.id   AF-A0A8J5BFR6-F1
#
_cell.length_a   1.000
_cell.length_b   1.000
_cell.length_c   1.000
_cell.angle_alpha   90.00
_cell.angle_beta   90.00
_cell.angle_gamma   90.00
#
_symmetry.space_group_name_H-M   'P 1'
#
loop_
_entity.id
_entity.type
_entity.pdbx_description
1 polymer ?
#
loop_
_entity_poly.entity_id
_entity_poly.type
_entity_poly.pdbx_seq_one_letter_code
_entity_poly.pdbx_strand_id
1 'polypeptide(L)'
;MHIGGTQTRCSKADFETFIQGKRIASATLDNVGTFHFIFGHEAGDGYGKPFLVYYNEKEGVKHVSCPLAYKQRYISYPACVALDANTFLFRSDTTAQGFEQGYYYMVTLSSCWGSSTYHRFSVGSKDKMLRLLRVYEGHATTEVHRNGLARIRKASEGDLTLISNQNDRIKVHSSVLIGISAYFEALLKWNKNEEQPKELTIDIPTSTLEVVVRYFYGEKLDMEFVDACELIVYAQMSCLPELVHMACQWFKSRILGSMDEGVQLWKKSFEAQNSAMRAFSAGRLIEFLPPDTDGLEDDWDMTAEELYQLWKDVAVAMKKMYE
;
A
#
# COMPACT_ATOMS: atom_id res chain seq x y z
N MET A 1 11.31 12.99 -4.36
CA MET A 1 10.73 13.06 -3.01
C MET A 1 10.95 14.47 -2.47
N HIS A 2 9.90 15.17 -2.04
CA HIS A 2 10.02 16.51 -1.48
C HIS A 2 10.09 16.42 0.05
N ILE A 3 11.15 16.95 0.66
CA ILE A 3 11.30 17.01 2.12
C ILE A 3 10.76 18.35 2.61
N GLY A 4 9.79 18.29 3.53
CA GLY A 4 9.15 19.47 4.12
C GLY A 4 10.06 20.24 5.08
N GLY A 5 9.48 21.16 5.84
CA GLY A 5 10.17 21.92 6.88
C GLY A 5 10.74 23.25 6.40
N THR A 6 11.04 24.10 7.39
CA THR A 6 11.72 25.37 7.14
C THR A 6 13.15 25.07 6.72
N GLN A 7 13.53 25.52 5.54
CA GLN A 7 14.86 25.31 4.99
C GLN A 7 15.80 26.43 5.42
N THR A 8 17.01 26.07 5.83
CA THR A 8 18.06 27.03 6.13
C THR A 8 19.38 26.50 5.61
N ARG A 9 20.11 27.31 4.83
CA ARG A 9 21.45 26.95 4.35
C ARG A 9 22.38 26.76 5.55
N CYS A 10 23.12 25.66 5.57
CA CYS A 10 24.15 25.41 6.57
C CYS A 10 25.15 24.36 6.05
N SER A 11 26.38 24.39 6.58
CA SER A 11 27.33 23.31 6.31
C SER A 11 26.95 22.05 7.10
N LYS A 12 27.47 20.89 6.67
CA LYS A 12 27.32 19.65 7.42
C LYS A 12 27.90 19.77 8.83
N ALA A 13 29.03 20.44 8.99
CA ALA A 13 29.64 20.69 10.30
C ALA A 13 28.72 21.52 11.21
N ASP A 14 28.12 22.59 10.68
CA ASP A 14 27.16 23.41 11.44
C ASP A 14 25.92 22.62 11.84
N PHE A 15 25.45 21.71 10.96
CA PHE A 15 24.34 20.82 11.26
C PHE A 15 24.68 19.84 12.40
N GLU A 16 25.85 19.21 12.37
CA GLU A 16 26.30 18.30 13.42
C GLU A 16 26.41 19.02 14.77
N THR A 17 27.00 20.23 14.79
CA THR A 17 27.03 21.07 16.00
C THR A 17 25.63 21.45 16.47
N PHE A 18 24.69 21.70 15.54
CA PHE A 18 23.32 22.08 15.87
C PHE A 18 22.54 20.96 16.58
N ILE A 19 22.78 19.69 16.22
CA ILE A 19 22.10 18.53 16.83
C ILE A 19 22.86 17.96 18.05
N GLN A 20 24.14 18.29 18.22
CA GLN A 20 24.98 17.81 19.30
C GLN A 20 24.39 18.18 20.68
N GLY A 21 24.30 17.18 21.56
CA GLY A 21 23.76 17.34 22.91
C GLY A 21 22.23 17.55 23.00
N LYS A 22 21.54 17.65 21.86
CA LYS A 22 20.06 17.85 21.81
C LYS A 22 19.30 16.65 21.29
N ARG A 23 20.00 15.64 20.78
CA ARG A 23 19.43 14.45 20.12
C ARG A 23 18.71 13.54 21.12
N ILE A 24 17.46 13.25 20.79
CA ILE A 24 16.55 12.35 21.51
C ILE A 24 16.58 10.97 20.87
N ALA A 25 16.40 10.95 19.55
CA ALA A 25 16.37 9.74 18.74
C ALA A 25 16.80 10.10 17.32
N SER A 26 17.12 9.08 16.54
CA SER A 26 17.35 9.23 15.11
C SER A 26 16.80 8.01 14.40
N ALA A 27 16.35 8.22 13.17
CA ALA A 27 15.90 7.15 12.30
C ALA A 27 16.41 7.38 10.89
N THR A 28 16.83 6.31 10.22
CA THR A 28 17.36 6.36 8.86
C THR A 28 16.33 5.80 7.90
N LEU A 29 16.13 6.49 6.79
CA LEU A 29 15.33 6.02 5.67
C LEU A 29 16.24 5.79 4.46
N ASP A 30 16.20 4.58 3.92
CA ASP A 30 17.01 4.18 2.77
C ASP A 30 16.78 5.13 1.59
N ASN A 31 17.85 5.50 0.89
CA ASN A 31 17.85 6.45 -0.24
C ASN A 31 17.44 7.89 0.08
N VAL A 32 17.18 8.23 1.35
CA VAL A 32 16.87 9.60 1.78
C VAL A 32 17.95 10.10 2.74
N GLY A 33 18.12 9.45 3.89
CA GLY A 33 19.13 9.84 4.88
C GLY A 33 18.64 9.71 6.32
N THR A 34 19.35 10.37 7.23
CA THR A 34 19.09 10.27 8.67
C THR A 34 18.27 11.47 9.16
N PHE A 35 17.15 11.16 9.79
CA PHE A 35 16.30 12.11 10.50
C PHE A 35 16.65 12.12 11.97
N HIS A 36 16.75 13.31 12.55
CA HIS A 36 17.10 13.50 13.96
C HIS A 36 15.94 14.17 14.69
N PHE A 37 15.59 13.62 15.84
CA PHE A 37 14.64 14.24 16.77
C PHE A 37 15.44 14.97 17.84
N ILE A 38 15.23 16.27 17.97
CA ILE A 38 15.98 17.12 18.91
C ILE A 38 15.05 17.93 19.79
N PHE A 39 15.52 18.34 20.98
CA PHE A 39 14.87 19.40 21.73
C PHE A 39 15.33 20.78 21.27
N GLY A 40 14.42 21.75 21.20
CA GLY A 40 14.73 23.14 20.85
C GLY A 40 15.43 23.87 22.01
N HIS A 41 14.75 23.98 23.15
CA HIS A 41 15.26 24.50 24.42
C HIS A 41 14.64 23.76 25.60
N GLU A 42 15.42 23.55 26.66
CA GLU A 42 14.90 23.03 27.93
C GLU A 42 14.14 24.14 28.65
N ALA A 43 12.83 23.96 28.83
CA ALA A 43 12.02 24.85 29.64
C ALA A 43 11.12 24.03 30.57
N GLY A 44 11.32 24.17 31.88
CA GLY A 44 10.37 23.72 32.91
C GLY A 44 10.50 22.26 33.37
N ASP A 45 9.34 21.62 33.56
CA ASP A 45 9.00 20.42 34.34
C ASP A 45 9.65 19.07 33.95
N GLY A 46 10.75 19.10 33.18
CA GLY A 46 11.45 17.89 32.74
C GLY A 46 10.92 17.28 31.43
N TYR A 47 9.98 17.96 30.75
CA TYR A 47 9.46 17.57 29.44
C TYR A 47 9.68 18.65 28.37
N GLY A 48 9.84 18.22 27.12
CA GLY A 48 9.95 19.10 25.96
C GLY A 48 9.14 18.59 24.77
N LYS A 49 8.81 19.49 23.84
CA LYS A 49 8.29 19.10 22.51
C LYS A 49 9.49 18.92 21.56
N PRO A 50 9.69 17.72 21.00
CA PRO A 50 10.75 17.50 20.03
C PRO A 50 10.51 18.26 18.72
N PHE A 51 11.58 18.44 17.95
CA PHE A 51 11.56 18.89 16.56
C PHE A 51 12.19 17.79 15.71
N LEU A 52 11.70 17.63 14.48
CA LEU A 52 12.34 16.81 13.46
C LEU A 52 13.30 17.69 12.65
N VAL A 53 14.53 17.22 12.51
CA VAL A 53 15.55 17.89 11.70
C VAL A 53 16.26 16.91 10.77
N TYR A 54 16.56 17.37 9.57
CA TYR A 54 17.18 16.59 8.51
C TYR A 54 18.15 17.47 7.73
N TYR A 55 19.29 16.91 7.32
CA TYR A 55 20.26 17.59 6.48
C TYR A 55 20.25 17.05 5.06
N ASN A 56 19.97 17.90 4.09
CA ASN A 56 20.07 17.55 2.68
C ASN A 56 21.47 17.87 2.16
N GLU A 57 22.33 16.85 2.08
CA GLU A 57 23.71 17.02 1.62
C GLU A 57 23.80 17.56 0.18
N LYS A 58 22.85 17.19 -0.70
CA LYS A 58 22.86 17.62 -2.11
C LYS A 58 22.59 19.11 -2.26
N GLU A 59 21.74 19.66 -1.40
CA GLU A 59 21.30 21.05 -1.44
C GLU A 59 22.06 21.94 -0.45
N GLY A 60 22.77 21.37 0.51
CA GLY A 60 23.48 22.11 1.56
C GLY A 60 22.53 22.85 2.51
N VAL A 61 21.36 22.28 2.79
CA VAL A 61 20.33 22.88 3.64
C VAL A 61 19.92 21.94 4.76
N LYS A 62 19.59 22.50 5.92
CA LYS A 62 18.85 21.79 6.97
C LYS A 62 17.37 22.10 6.86
N HIS A 63 16.56 21.09 7.12
CA HIS A 63 15.11 21.16 7.24
C HIS A 63 14.73 21.04 8.70
N VAL A 64 13.80 21.87 9.16
CA VAL A 64 13.30 21.87 10.54
C VAL A 64 11.77 21.88 10.55
N SER A 65 11.16 20.95 11.28
CA SER A 65 9.70 20.88 11.43
C SER A 65 9.16 21.91 12.43
N CYS A 66 7.84 22.05 12.50
CA CYS A 66 7.19 22.59 13.69
C CYS A 66 7.49 21.72 14.93
N PRO A 67 7.29 22.23 16.17
CA PRO A 67 7.30 21.39 17.35
C PRO A 67 6.31 20.22 17.19
N LEU A 68 6.73 19.01 17.55
CA LEU A 68 5.89 17.83 17.41
C LEU A 68 4.74 17.86 18.43
N ALA A 69 3.61 17.25 18.05
CA ALA A 69 2.38 17.28 18.84
C ALA A 69 2.43 16.47 20.15
N TYR A 70 3.54 15.76 20.43
CA TYR A 70 3.75 15.01 21.67
C TYR A 70 4.86 15.61 22.53
N LYS A 71 4.83 15.32 23.83
CA LYS A 71 5.87 15.69 24.80
C LYS A 71 6.73 14.48 25.14
N GLN A 72 8.04 14.69 25.24
CA GLN A 72 9.00 13.67 25.65
C GLN A 72 9.78 14.15 26.88
N ARG A 73 10.12 13.25 27.80
CA ARG A 73 11.04 13.57 28.91
C ARG A 73 12.46 13.79 28.38
N TYR A 74 13.19 14.75 28.94
CA TYR A 74 14.58 15.04 28.51
C TYR A 74 15.54 13.85 28.68
N ILE A 75 15.24 12.95 29.63
CA ILE A 75 16.05 11.77 29.95
C ILE A 75 15.63 10.50 29.19
N SER A 76 14.69 10.59 28.24
CA SER A 76 14.19 9.43 27.53
C SER A 76 14.69 9.38 26.10
N TYR A 77 15.25 8.23 25.71
CA TYR A 77 15.83 7.96 24.39
C TYR A 77 15.03 6.83 23.71
N PRO A 78 13.82 7.13 23.21
CA PRO A 78 12.98 6.11 22.58
C PRO A 78 13.64 5.55 21.32
N ALA A 79 13.50 4.26 21.09
CA ALA A 79 13.81 3.69 19.78
C ALA A 79 12.85 4.28 18.74
N CYS A 80 13.37 4.65 17.57
CA CYS A 80 12.62 5.30 16.50
C CYS A 80 12.88 4.61 15.16
N VAL A 81 11.82 4.43 14.37
CA VAL A 81 11.88 3.92 13.00
C VAL A 81 11.18 4.91 12.08
N ALA A 82 11.86 5.29 11.00
CA ALA A 82 11.27 6.10 9.94
C ALA A 82 10.48 5.16 9.01
N LEU A 83 9.18 5.40 8.88
CA LEU A 83 8.33 4.68 7.94
C LEU A 83 8.41 5.34 6.55
N ASP A 84 8.46 6.68 6.53
CA ASP A 84 8.86 7.49 5.39
C ASP A 84 9.42 8.85 5.86
N ALA A 85 9.51 9.85 4.96
CA ALA A 85 10.02 11.18 5.28
C ALA A 85 9.12 12.02 6.22
N ASN A 86 7.87 11.63 6.41
CA ASN A 86 6.86 12.38 7.16
C ASN A 86 6.25 11.59 8.33
N THR A 87 6.51 10.28 8.44
CA THR A 87 5.96 9.47 9.54
C THR A 87 6.98 8.58 10.20
N PHE A 88 6.92 8.59 11.52
CA PHE A 88 7.90 7.99 12.39
C PHE A 88 7.20 7.21 13.50
N LEU A 89 7.72 6.03 13.77
CA LEU A 89 7.25 5.14 14.82
C LEU A 89 8.24 5.16 15.98
N PHE A 90 7.77 5.54 17.15
CA PHE A 90 8.55 5.51 18.39
C PHE A 90 8.08 4.37 19.27
N ARG A 91 9.03 3.73 19.95
CA ARG A 91 8.76 2.79 21.03
C ARG A 91 9.14 3.42 22.36
N SER A 92 8.19 3.44 23.30
CA SER A 92 8.47 3.88 24.66
C SER A 92 9.18 2.76 25.42
N ASP A 93 10.50 2.89 25.56
CA ASP A 93 11.30 2.04 26.43
C ASP A 93 11.69 2.83 27.68
N THR A 94 10.83 2.87 28.69
CA THR A 94 11.23 3.40 30.00
C THR A 94 10.93 2.43 31.13
N THR A 95 12.01 1.97 31.78
CA THR A 95 12.11 1.56 33.19
C THR A 95 13.32 2.31 33.77
N ALA A 96 13.24 3.00 34.92
CA ALA A 96 13.24 2.39 36.26
C ALA A 96 12.42 3.17 37.32
N GLN A 97 11.61 4.18 36.96
CA GLN A 97 10.81 4.97 37.92
C GLN A 97 9.39 5.29 37.41
N GLY A 98 8.63 4.25 37.02
CA GLY A 98 7.18 4.31 36.91
C GLY A 98 6.62 4.75 35.54
N PHE A 99 6.00 3.76 34.87
CA PHE A 99 5.08 3.81 33.72
C PHE A 99 5.72 4.16 32.35
N GLU A 100 5.54 3.43 31.24
CA GLU A 100 4.61 2.35 30.82
C GLU A 100 5.37 1.49 29.77
N GLN A 101 5.56 0.19 30.00
CA GLN A 101 6.09 -0.71 28.98
C GLN A 101 5.02 -1.03 27.92
N GLY A 102 5.42 -1.09 26.64
CA GLY A 102 4.56 -1.58 25.58
C GLY A 102 3.64 -0.55 24.94
N TYR A 103 4.05 0.73 24.91
CA TYR A 103 3.38 1.73 24.08
C TYR A 103 4.27 2.17 22.93
N TYR A 104 3.63 2.39 21.81
CA TYR A 104 4.23 2.97 20.62
C TYR A 104 3.50 4.28 20.29
N TYR A 105 4.23 5.18 19.66
CA TYR A 105 3.70 6.44 19.18
C TYR A 105 4.01 6.55 17.71
N MET A 106 2.97 6.72 16.89
CA MET A 106 3.15 7.14 15.51
C MET A 106 3.02 8.65 15.45
N VAL A 107 4.02 9.30 14.87
CA VAL A 107 4.03 10.75 14.66
C VAL A 107 4.02 10.99 13.16
N THR A 108 3.04 11.75 12.69
CA THR A 108 2.88 12.09 11.28
C THR A 108 2.96 13.61 11.12
N LEU A 109 3.73 14.06 10.15
CA LEU A 109 3.85 15.46 9.77
C LEU A 109 3.08 15.72 8.47
N SER A 110 2.55 16.93 8.32
CA SER A 110 2.07 17.40 7.01
C SER A 110 3.22 17.49 6.01
N SER A 111 2.93 17.50 4.71
CA SER A 111 3.96 17.50 3.65
C SER A 111 4.96 18.66 3.74
N CYS A 112 4.56 19.79 4.33
CA CYS A 112 5.44 20.95 4.57
C CYS A 112 6.06 20.97 5.99
N TRP A 113 5.80 19.96 6.82
CA TRP A 113 6.13 19.89 8.25
C TRP A 113 5.66 21.09 9.09
N GLY A 114 4.63 21.81 8.61
CA GLY A 114 4.04 22.94 9.33
C GLY A 114 3.11 22.52 10.48
N SER A 115 2.69 21.25 10.49
CA SER A 115 1.86 20.64 11.52
C SER A 115 2.26 19.19 11.75
N SER A 116 1.94 18.66 12.92
CA SER A 116 2.10 17.25 13.23
C SER A 116 0.92 16.72 14.04
N THR A 117 0.66 15.43 13.89
CA THR A 117 -0.27 14.65 14.72
C THR A 117 0.50 13.52 15.39
N TYR A 118 -0.03 13.01 16.49
CA TYR A 118 0.52 11.79 17.09
C TYR A 118 -0.60 10.86 17.57
N HIS A 119 -0.35 9.57 17.46
CA HIS A 119 -1.26 8.52 17.91
C HIS A 119 -0.51 7.55 18.80
N ARG A 120 -1.03 7.35 20.03
CA ARG A 120 -0.49 6.41 21.01
C ARG A 120 -1.25 5.08 20.94
N PHE A 121 -0.53 3.97 20.86
CA PHE A 121 -1.08 2.62 20.87
C PHE A 121 -0.35 1.71 21.83
N SER A 122 -1.07 0.76 22.41
CA SER A 122 -0.53 -0.28 23.29
C SER A 122 -0.30 -1.56 22.50
N VAL A 123 0.74 -2.32 22.86
CA VAL A 123 0.96 -3.69 22.39
C VAL A 123 -0.33 -4.49 22.62
N GLY A 124 -0.84 -5.15 21.57
CA GLY A 124 -2.04 -5.99 21.62
C GLY A 124 -3.38 -5.32 21.28
N SER A 125 -3.43 -3.99 21.04
CA SER A 125 -4.68 -3.32 20.66
C SER A 125 -4.94 -3.38 19.14
N LYS A 126 -5.52 -4.49 18.68
CA LYS A 126 -5.95 -4.71 17.28
C LYS A 126 -6.81 -3.55 16.74
N ASP A 127 -7.71 -3.01 17.57
CA ASP A 127 -8.63 -1.93 17.19
C ASP A 127 -7.96 -0.58 16.92
N LYS A 128 -6.85 -0.26 17.60
CA LYS A 128 -6.14 1.01 17.38
C LYS A 128 -5.26 0.99 16.13
N MET A 129 -4.66 -0.16 15.82
CA MET A 129 -3.97 -0.36 14.54
C MET A 129 -4.99 -0.34 13.39
N LEU A 130 -6.18 -0.92 13.58
CA LEU A 130 -7.29 -0.82 12.62
C LEU A 130 -7.76 0.62 12.40
N ARG A 131 -7.80 1.50 13.41
CA ARG A 131 -8.10 2.94 13.23
C ARG A 131 -7.02 3.72 12.48
N LEU A 132 -5.77 3.24 12.52
CA LEU A 132 -4.64 3.82 11.80
C LEU A 132 -4.64 3.40 10.33
N LEU A 133 -5.13 2.19 10.05
CA LEU A 133 -5.40 1.67 8.71
C LEU A 133 -6.68 2.26 8.09
N ARG A 134 -7.71 2.50 8.91
CA ARG A 134 -8.96 3.15 8.51
C ARG A 134 -8.78 4.66 8.55
N VAL A 135 -8.16 5.22 7.51
CA VAL A 135 -8.20 6.65 7.26
C VAL A 135 -9.66 7.05 7.09
N TYR A 136 -10.22 7.79 8.04
CA TYR A 136 -11.49 8.48 7.88
C TYR A 136 -11.36 9.43 6.67
N GLU A 137 -12.23 9.21 5.70
CA GLU A 137 -12.65 10.10 4.60
C GLU A 137 -11.75 11.32 4.33
N GLY A 138 -10.95 11.28 3.26
CA GLY A 138 -10.56 12.49 2.54
C GLY A 138 -9.07 12.75 2.29
N HIS A 139 -8.14 11.95 2.82
CA HIS A 139 -6.71 12.12 2.53
C HIS A 139 -6.11 10.84 1.95
N ALA A 140 -5.61 10.95 0.72
CA ALA A 140 -4.92 9.89 0.00
C ALA A 140 -3.82 9.27 0.88
N THR A 141 -3.77 7.94 0.86
CA THR A 141 -2.78 7.13 1.55
C THR A 141 -1.36 7.68 1.33
N THR A 142 -0.72 8.13 2.41
CA THR A 142 0.67 8.57 2.36
C THR A 142 1.58 7.37 2.06
N GLU A 143 2.72 7.59 1.38
CA GLU A 143 3.71 6.54 1.08
C GLU A 143 4.16 5.76 2.35
N VAL A 144 4.08 6.40 3.53
CA VAL A 144 4.14 5.81 4.88
C VAL A 144 3.43 4.46 5.02
N HIS A 145 2.14 4.42 4.66
CA HIS A 145 1.26 3.28 4.95
C HIS A 145 1.66 2.10 4.07
N ARG A 146 2.25 2.40 2.90
CA ARG A 146 2.76 1.43 1.94
C ARG A 146 4.07 0.80 2.41
N ASN A 147 5.05 1.60 2.84
CA ASN A 147 6.35 1.06 3.26
C ASN A 147 6.33 0.43 4.66
N GLY A 148 5.50 0.93 5.57
CA GLY A 148 5.40 0.41 6.94
C GLY A 148 4.79 -0.98 7.00
N LEU A 149 3.72 -1.23 6.24
CA LEU A 149 3.06 -2.54 6.19
C LEU A 149 3.96 -3.58 5.52
N ALA A 150 4.59 -3.26 4.39
CA ALA A 150 5.56 -4.14 3.73
C ALA A 150 6.68 -4.61 4.69
N ARG A 151 7.17 -3.72 5.57
CA ARG A 151 8.15 -4.08 6.59
C ARG A 151 7.58 -5.03 7.65
N ILE A 152 6.34 -4.81 8.10
CA ILE A 152 5.66 -5.71 9.03
C ILE A 152 5.50 -7.10 8.42
N ARG A 153 5.10 -7.20 7.15
CA ARG A 153 5.02 -8.48 6.41
C ARG A 153 6.31 -9.29 6.47
N LYS A 154 7.46 -8.61 6.38
CA LYS A 154 8.80 -9.22 6.37
C LYS A 154 9.37 -9.48 7.76
N ALA A 155 8.95 -8.69 8.75
CA ALA A 155 9.51 -8.72 10.10
C ALA A 155 8.75 -9.63 11.08
N SER A 156 7.50 -9.98 10.80
CA SER A 156 6.69 -10.85 11.66
C SER A 156 5.87 -11.86 10.87
N GLU A 157 5.64 -13.02 11.49
CA GLU A 157 4.74 -14.02 10.93
C GLU A 157 3.27 -13.56 11.02
N GLY A 158 2.51 -13.82 9.95
CA GLY A 158 1.07 -13.59 9.91
C GLY A 158 0.27 -14.57 10.77
N ASP A 159 -0.90 -14.13 11.24
CA ASP A 159 -1.88 -14.91 12.02
C ASP A 159 -2.95 -15.62 11.16
N LEU A 160 -2.93 -15.41 9.85
CA LEU A 160 -3.83 -16.02 8.87
C LEU A 160 -3.01 -16.57 7.68
N THR A 161 -3.40 -17.73 7.15
CA THR A 161 -2.81 -18.31 5.94
C THR A 161 -3.81 -18.22 4.79
N LEU A 162 -3.42 -17.58 3.69
CA LEU A 162 -4.17 -17.64 2.44
C LEU A 162 -3.64 -18.82 1.62
N ILE A 163 -4.53 -19.61 1.03
CA ILE A 163 -4.19 -20.78 0.22
C ILE A 163 -4.69 -20.50 -1.21
N SER A 164 -3.80 -20.54 -2.20
CA SER A 164 -4.16 -20.38 -3.61
C SER A 164 -4.86 -21.62 -4.17
N ASN A 165 -5.40 -21.55 -5.38
CA ASN A 165 -5.94 -22.74 -6.07
C ASN A 165 -4.86 -23.75 -6.52
N GLN A 166 -3.59 -23.35 -6.43
CA GLN A 166 -2.41 -24.20 -6.62
C GLN A 166 -1.90 -24.80 -5.30
N ASN A 167 -2.65 -24.63 -4.21
CA ASN A 167 -2.32 -25.07 -2.84
C ASN A 167 -1.09 -24.41 -2.20
N ASP A 168 -0.57 -23.32 -2.79
CA ASP A 168 0.50 -22.56 -2.15
C ASP A 168 -0.04 -21.72 -1.00
N ARG A 169 0.80 -21.53 0.03
CA ARG A 169 0.41 -20.92 1.30
C ARG A 169 1.13 -19.61 1.52
N ILE A 170 0.37 -18.55 1.76
CA ILE A 170 0.90 -17.22 2.08
C ILE A 170 0.40 -16.78 3.45
N LYS A 171 1.32 -16.63 4.41
CA LYS A 171 0.99 -16.06 5.73
C LYS A 171 0.80 -14.56 5.64
N VAL A 172 -0.30 -14.06 6.20
CA VAL A 172 -0.70 -12.66 6.23
C VAL A 172 -1.25 -12.27 7.60
N HIS A 173 -1.32 -10.98 7.84
CA HIS A 173 -1.87 -10.43 9.08
C HIS A 173 -3.36 -10.13 8.87
N SER A 174 -4.25 -10.83 9.58
CA SER A 174 -5.70 -10.67 9.50
C SER A 174 -6.14 -9.23 9.76
N SER A 175 -5.43 -8.51 10.64
CA SER A 175 -5.68 -7.10 10.93
C SER A 175 -5.44 -6.19 9.72
N VAL A 176 -4.50 -6.53 8.82
CA VAL A 176 -4.23 -5.75 7.61
C VAL A 176 -5.36 -5.92 6.61
N LEU A 177 -5.78 -7.16 6.34
CA LEU A 177 -6.90 -7.45 5.44
C LEU A 177 -8.20 -6.79 5.92
N ILE A 178 -8.56 -6.95 7.20
CA ILE A 178 -9.77 -6.36 7.82
C ILE A 178 -9.70 -4.83 7.86
N GLY A 179 -8.49 -4.27 7.97
CA GLY A 179 -8.27 -2.83 8.00
C GLY A 179 -8.55 -2.16 6.66
N ILE A 180 -8.25 -2.86 5.56
CA ILE A 180 -8.28 -2.31 4.19
C ILE A 180 -9.51 -2.78 3.41
N SER A 181 -10.05 -3.97 3.70
CA SER A 181 -11.14 -4.57 2.93
C SER A 181 -12.33 -4.97 3.82
N ALA A 182 -13.48 -4.38 3.53
CA ALA A 182 -14.76 -4.75 4.15
C ALA A 182 -15.19 -6.19 3.77
N TYR A 183 -14.80 -6.67 2.59
CA TYR A 183 -15.02 -8.06 2.17
C TYR A 183 -14.34 -9.03 3.13
N PHE A 184 -13.03 -8.84 3.39
CA PHE A 184 -12.30 -9.69 4.33
C PHE A 184 -12.77 -9.50 5.78
N GLU A 185 -13.23 -8.31 6.17
CA GLU A 185 -13.88 -8.12 7.46
C GLU A 185 -15.14 -9.00 7.61
N ALA A 186 -16.01 -9.01 6.60
CA ALA A 186 -17.22 -9.83 6.60
C ALA A 186 -16.89 -11.33 6.57
N LEU A 187 -16.01 -11.75 5.66
CA LEU A 187 -15.59 -13.14 5.47
C LEU A 187 -14.99 -13.72 6.75
N LEU A 188 -14.06 -13.00 7.40
CA LEU A 188 -13.44 -13.44 8.64
C LEU A 188 -14.37 -13.34 9.85
N LYS A 189 -15.37 -12.46 9.85
CA LYS A 189 -16.41 -12.45 10.90
C LYS A 189 -17.35 -13.64 10.79
N TRP A 190 -17.72 -14.05 9.58
CA TRP A 190 -18.57 -15.22 9.36
C TRP A 190 -17.89 -16.50 9.81
N ASN A 191 -16.60 -16.65 9.49
CA ASN A 191 -15.86 -17.85 9.86
C ASN A 191 -15.47 -17.92 11.36
N LYS A 192 -15.73 -16.89 12.18
CA LYS A 192 -15.48 -16.93 13.64
C LYS A 192 -16.41 -17.86 14.42
N ASN A 193 -17.51 -18.31 13.80
CA ASN A 193 -18.42 -19.29 14.40
C ASN A 193 -17.88 -20.71 14.31
N GLU A 194 -16.81 -20.93 13.55
CA GLU A 194 -16.02 -22.16 13.50
C GLU A 194 -14.73 -21.94 14.30
N GLU A 195 -14.21 -22.97 14.96
CA GLU A 195 -13.00 -22.87 15.78
C GLU A 195 -11.80 -22.38 14.95
N GLN A 196 -11.55 -21.06 14.97
CA GLN A 196 -10.43 -20.34 14.35
C GLN A 196 -10.01 -20.81 12.94
N PRO A 197 -10.56 -20.23 11.86
CA PRO A 197 -10.01 -20.39 10.52
C PRO A 197 -8.62 -19.72 10.46
N LYS A 198 -7.56 -20.48 10.74
CA LYS A 198 -6.17 -20.05 10.49
C LYS A 198 -5.84 -20.06 9.01
N GLU A 199 -6.75 -20.55 8.18
CA GLU A 199 -6.55 -20.81 6.76
C GLU A 199 -7.78 -20.37 5.97
N LEU A 200 -7.55 -19.71 4.83
CA LEU A 200 -8.57 -19.26 3.91
C LEU A 200 -8.14 -19.61 2.49
N THR A 201 -8.92 -20.42 1.80
CA THR A 201 -8.69 -20.73 0.39
C THR A 201 -9.25 -19.61 -0.48
N ILE A 202 -8.46 -19.17 -1.45
CA ILE A 202 -8.81 -18.16 -2.44
C ILE A 202 -8.58 -18.78 -3.82
N ASP A 203 -9.63 -18.82 -4.63
CA ASP A 203 -9.60 -19.46 -5.94
C ASP A 203 -8.97 -18.55 -7.00
N ILE A 204 -7.67 -18.29 -6.85
CA ILE A 204 -6.83 -17.58 -7.82
C ILE A 204 -5.42 -18.21 -7.85
N PRO A 205 -4.66 -18.04 -8.94
CA PRO A 205 -3.26 -18.49 -9.01
C PRO A 205 -2.39 -17.89 -7.91
N THR A 206 -1.32 -18.59 -7.52
CA THR A 206 -0.39 -18.12 -6.48
C THR A 206 0.24 -16.77 -6.83
N SER A 207 0.60 -16.55 -8.10
CA SER A 207 1.17 -15.27 -8.56
C SER A 207 0.19 -14.11 -8.37
N THR A 208 -1.08 -14.29 -8.77
CA THR A 208 -2.14 -13.31 -8.54
C THR A 208 -2.41 -13.10 -7.06
N LEU A 209 -2.41 -14.16 -6.25
CA LEU A 209 -2.58 -14.05 -4.81
C LEU A 209 -1.47 -13.21 -4.17
N GLU A 210 -0.21 -13.42 -4.59
CA GLU A 210 0.92 -12.62 -4.15
C GLU A 210 0.75 -11.14 -4.51
N VAL A 211 0.25 -10.82 -5.71
CA VAL A 211 -0.08 -9.44 -6.14
C VAL A 211 -1.13 -8.81 -5.23
N VAL A 212 -2.21 -9.54 -4.92
CA VAL A 212 -3.26 -9.09 -4.00
C VAL A 212 -2.68 -8.81 -2.61
N VAL A 213 -1.83 -9.68 -2.11
CA VAL A 213 -1.17 -9.48 -0.82
C VAL A 213 -0.26 -8.25 -0.86
N ARG A 214 0.55 -8.09 -1.92
CA ARG A 214 1.38 -6.89 -2.11
C ARG A 214 0.54 -5.61 -2.10
N TYR A 215 -0.65 -5.61 -2.70
CA TYR A 215 -1.59 -4.49 -2.63
C TYR A 215 -1.97 -4.15 -1.18
N PHE A 216 -2.37 -5.13 -0.38
CA PHE A 216 -2.72 -4.91 1.03
C PHE A 216 -1.54 -4.40 1.86
N TYR A 217 -0.33 -4.77 1.50
CA TYR A 217 0.88 -4.32 2.17
C TYR A 217 1.51 -3.07 1.53
N GLY A 218 0.88 -2.51 0.49
CA GLY A 218 1.37 -1.36 -0.27
C GLY A 218 2.72 -1.59 -0.96
N GLU A 219 3.07 -2.83 -1.23
CA GLU A 219 4.25 -3.18 -2.01
C GLU A 219 4.03 -2.90 -3.50
N LYS A 220 5.12 -2.84 -4.28
CA LYS A 220 5.03 -2.71 -5.73
C LYS A 220 4.29 -3.92 -6.30
N LEU A 221 3.22 -3.66 -7.04
CA LEU A 221 2.47 -4.66 -7.79
C LEU A 221 3.31 -5.07 -9.01
N ASP A 222 4.08 -6.13 -8.84
CA ASP A 222 4.82 -6.76 -9.93
C ASP A 222 3.86 -7.79 -10.53
N MET A 223 3.32 -7.48 -11.70
CA MET A 223 2.22 -8.22 -12.32
C MET A 223 2.57 -8.59 -13.74
N GLU A 224 2.32 -9.84 -14.09
CA GLU A 224 2.29 -10.32 -15.45
C GLU A 224 0.88 -10.23 -16.05
N PHE A 225 0.75 -10.57 -17.33
CA PHE A 225 -0.52 -10.50 -18.06
C PHE A 225 -1.62 -11.34 -17.38
N VAL A 226 -1.29 -12.58 -17.03
CA VAL A 226 -2.22 -13.50 -16.37
C VAL A 226 -2.66 -12.94 -15.01
N ASP A 227 -1.72 -12.38 -14.23
CA ASP A 227 -2.03 -11.79 -12.93
C ASP A 227 -3.03 -10.65 -13.08
N ALA A 228 -2.80 -9.72 -14.02
CA ALA A 228 -3.68 -8.58 -14.24
C ALA A 228 -5.09 -9.00 -14.71
N CYS A 229 -5.20 -10.05 -15.52
CA CYS A 229 -6.47 -10.64 -15.95
C CYS A 229 -7.26 -11.21 -14.78
N GLU A 230 -6.65 -12.08 -13.98
CA GLU A 230 -7.29 -12.66 -12.79
C GLU A 230 -7.63 -11.60 -11.73
N LEU A 231 -6.80 -10.55 -11.63
CA LEU A 231 -7.04 -9.45 -10.71
C LEU A 231 -8.33 -8.70 -11.01
N ILE A 232 -8.70 -8.52 -12.29
CA ILE A 232 -9.96 -7.85 -12.67
C ILE A 232 -11.15 -8.60 -12.07
N VAL A 233 -11.18 -9.93 -12.22
CA VAL A 233 -12.26 -10.78 -11.69
C VAL A 233 -12.26 -10.75 -10.16
N TYR A 234 -11.13 -11.10 -9.56
CA TYR A 234 -11.01 -11.22 -8.11
C TYR A 234 -11.28 -9.91 -7.38
N ALA A 235 -10.70 -8.80 -7.85
CA ALA A 235 -10.87 -7.49 -7.23
C ALA A 235 -12.31 -6.99 -7.36
N GLN A 236 -12.99 -7.29 -8.48
CA GLN A 236 -14.41 -6.96 -8.63
C GLN A 236 -15.26 -7.76 -7.63
N MET A 237 -15.06 -9.08 -7.55
CA MET A 237 -15.79 -9.96 -6.61
C MET A 237 -15.55 -9.60 -5.14
N SER A 238 -14.32 -9.21 -4.82
CA SER A 238 -13.90 -8.86 -3.45
C SER A 238 -14.14 -7.39 -3.11
N CYS A 239 -14.84 -6.64 -3.96
CA CYS A 239 -15.15 -5.22 -3.78
C CYS A 239 -13.91 -4.34 -3.53
N LEU A 240 -12.85 -4.53 -4.34
CA LEU A 240 -11.61 -3.77 -4.32
C LEU A 240 -11.49 -2.86 -5.56
N PRO A 241 -12.28 -1.77 -5.66
CA PRO A 241 -12.38 -0.97 -6.89
C PRO A 241 -11.07 -0.28 -7.30
N GLU A 242 -10.21 0.08 -6.34
CA GLU A 242 -8.88 0.63 -6.64
C GLU A 242 -7.99 -0.41 -7.34
N LEU A 243 -8.06 -1.66 -6.90
CA LEU A 243 -7.28 -2.76 -7.47
C LEU A 243 -7.79 -3.12 -8.88
N VAL A 244 -9.11 -3.08 -9.11
CA VAL A 244 -9.69 -3.16 -10.46
C VAL A 244 -9.16 -2.04 -11.34
N HIS A 245 -9.16 -0.79 -10.84
CA HIS A 245 -8.64 0.35 -11.59
C HIS A 245 -7.16 0.18 -11.95
N MET A 246 -6.32 -0.28 -11.02
CA MET A 246 -4.89 -0.53 -11.26
C MET A 246 -4.68 -1.61 -12.34
N ALA A 247 -5.42 -2.72 -12.29
CA ALA A 247 -5.36 -3.75 -13.34
C ALA A 247 -5.77 -3.18 -14.71
N CYS A 248 -6.85 -2.38 -14.77
CA CYS A 248 -7.30 -1.76 -16.01
C CYS A 248 -6.26 -0.78 -16.59
N GLN A 249 -5.61 0.01 -15.74
CA GLN A 249 -4.54 0.92 -16.16
C GLN A 249 -3.32 0.17 -16.68
N TRP A 250 -2.98 -0.95 -16.06
CA TRP A 250 -1.90 -1.82 -16.52
C TRP A 250 -2.11 -2.24 -17.98
N PHE A 251 -3.31 -2.70 -18.35
CA PHE A 251 -3.64 -3.04 -19.75
C PHE A 251 -3.63 -1.82 -20.68
N LYS A 252 -4.21 -0.69 -20.26
CA LYS A 252 -4.25 0.53 -21.08
C LYS A 252 -2.86 1.10 -21.38
N SER A 253 -1.89 0.86 -20.49
CA SER A 253 -0.50 1.29 -20.65
C SER A 253 0.34 0.37 -21.55
N ARG A 254 -0.20 -0.78 -21.97
CA ARG A 254 0.51 -1.77 -22.78
C ARG A 254 -0.22 -2.03 -24.10
N ILE A 255 0.55 -2.50 -25.08
CA ILE A 255 0.02 -3.07 -26.31
C ILE A 255 -0.12 -4.56 -26.05
N LEU A 256 -1.26 -5.14 -26.42
CA LEU A 256 -1.45 -6.59 -26.34
C LEU A 256 -0.52 -7.27 -27.35
N GLY A 257 0.11 -8.36 -26.95
CA GLY A 257 1.11 -9.06 -27.76
C GLY A 257 0.49 -9.96 -28.83
N SER A 258 -0.74 -10.42 -28.64
CA SER A 258 -1.41 -11.35 -29.53
C SER A 258 -2.94 -11.25 -29.47
N MET A 259 -3.59 -11.93 -30.42
CA MET A 259 -5.04 -12.11 -30.42
C MET A 259 -5.51 -12.91 -29.20
N ASP A 260 -4.78 -13.96 -28.80
CA ASP A 260 -5.12 -14.78 -27.63
C ASP A 260 -5.14 -13.97 -26.34
N GLU A 261 -4.18 -13.05 -26.16
CA GLU A 261 -4.21 -12.10 -25.04
C GLU A 261 -5.45 -11.21 -25.09
N GLY A 262 -5.85 -10.74 -26.28
CA GLY A 262 -7.08 -9.97 -26.47
C GLY A 262 -8.35 -10.75 -26.12
N VAL A 263 -8.42 -12.03 -26.51
CA VAL A 263 -9.57 -12.90 -26.19
C VAL A 263 -9.58 -13.23 -24.70
N GLN A 264 -8.43 -13.55 -24.11
CA GLN A 264 -8.34 -13.85 -22.68
C GLN A 264 -8.72 -12.63 -21.82
N LEU A 265 -8.25 -11.43 -22.16
CA LEU A 265 -8.66 -10.20 -21.49
C LEU A 265 -10.15 -9.93 -21.65
N TRP A 266 -10.71 -10.17 -22.84
CA TRP A 266 -12.15 -10.03 -23.05
C TRP A 266 -12.94 -11.01 -22.19
N LYS A 267 -12.56 -12.29 -22.18
CA LYS A 267 -13.22 -13.36 -21.40
C LYS A 267 -13.21 -13.03 -19.91
N LYS A 268 -12.06 -12.63 -19.35
CA LYS A 268 -11.95 -12.25 -17.94
C LYS A 268 -12.73 -10.97 -17.61
N SER A 269 -12.79 -10.03 -18.55
CA SER A 269 -13.63 -8.83 -18.40
C SER A 269 -15.13 -9.15 -18.48
N PHE A 270 -15.51 -10.17 -19.26
CA PHE A 270 -16.86 -10.70 -19.33
C PHE A 270 -17.28 -11.35 -18.02
N GLU A 271 -16.45 -12.25 -17.49
CA GLU A 271 -16.64 -12.89 -16.18
C GLU A 271 -16.80 -11.86 -15.06
N ALA A 272 -15.95 -10.82 -15.05
CA ALA A 272 -16.00 -9.74 -14.07
C ALA A 272 -17.16 -8.74 -14.29
N GLN A 273 -17.98 -8.89 -15.34
CA GLN A 273 -19.01 -7.92 -15.76
C GLN A 273 -18.44 -6.49 -15.95
N ASN A 274 -17.16 -6.38 -16.32
CA ASN A 274 -16.50 -5.11 -16.55
C ASN A 274 -16.67 -4.67 -18.02
N SER A 275 -17.80 -4.01 -18.31
CA SER A 275 -18.15 -3.56 -19.65
C SER A 275 -17.12 -2.64 -20.30
N ALA A 276 -16.44 -1.80 -19.49
CA ALA A 276 -15.41 -0.89 -19.99
C ALA A 276 -14.19 -1.64 -20.51
N MET A 277 -13.71 -2.65 -19.77
CA MET A 277 -12.58 -3.47 -20.21
C MET A 277 -12.95 -4.45 -21.32
N ARG A 278 -14.19 -4.97 -21.34
CA ARG A 278 -14.71 -5.72 -22.50
C ARG A 278 -14.65 -4.90 -23.78
N ALA A 279 -15.17 -3.67 -23.74
CA ALA A 279 -15.18 -2.78 -24.90
C ALA A 279 -13.75 -2.40 -25.33
N PHE A 280 -12.85 -2.17 -24.36
CA PHE A 280 -11.44 -1.94 -24.63
C PHE A 280 -10.79 -3.15 -25.34
N SER A 281 -11.00 -4.36 -24.82
CA SER A 281 -10.44 -5.58 -25.39
C SER A 281 -10.98 -5.86 -26.79
N ALA A 282 -12.30 -5.69 -27.00
CA ALA A 282 -12.92 -5.81 -28.30
C ALA A 282 -12.36 -4.80 -29.32
N GLY A 283 -12.10 -3.56 -28.90
CA GLY A 283 -11.42 -2.56 -29.73
C GLY A 283 -10.01 -3.00 -30.13
N ARG A 284 -9.25 -3.60 -29.21
CA ARG A 284 -7.91 -4.13 -29.50
C ARG A 284 -7.94 -5.34 -30.42
N LEU A 285 -8.94 -6.21 -30.29
CA LEU A 285 -9.08 -7.39 -31.14
C LEU A 285 -9.21 -7.04 -32.63
N ILE A 286 -9.79 -5.89 -32.96
CA ILE A 286 -9.89 -5.40 -34.34
C ILE A 286 -8.51 -5.19 -34.97
N GLU A 287 -7.53 -4.74 -34.18
CA GLU A 287 -6.15 -4.54 -34.65
C GLU A 287 -5.50 -5.86 -35.10
N PHE A 288 -6.00 -7.01 -34.61
CA PHE A 288 -5.52 -8.34 -34.95
C PHE A 288 -6.34 -9.06 -36.02
N LEU A 289 -7.44 -8.46 -36.51
CA LEU A 289 -8.27 -9.05 -37.56
C LEU A 289 -7.78 -8.57 -38.94
N PRO A 290 -7.16 -9.43 -39.77
CA PRO A 290 -6.93 -9.10 -41.16
C PRO A 290 -8.27 -8.86 -41.89
N PRO A 291 -8.29 -7.96 -42.89
CA PRO A 291 -9.49 -7.71 -43.71
C PRO A 291 -9.96 -8.94 -44.51
N ASP A 292 -9.08 -9.92 -44.74
CA ASP A 292 -9.30 -11.04 -45.68
C ASP A 292 -9.12 -12.45 -45.06
N THR A 293 -9.13 -12.59 -43.72
CA THR A 293 -8.98 -13.92 -43.09
C THR A 293 -10.29 -14.70 -43.10
N ASP A 294 -10.34 -15.76 -43.91
CA ASP A 294 -11.34 -16.82 -43.81
C ASP A 294 -10.99 -17.72 -42.62
N GLY A 295 -11.73 -17.55 -41.52
CA GLY A 295 -11.67 -18.41 -40.35
C GLY A 295 -10.54 -18.04 -39.39
N LEU A 296 -10.92 -17.79 -38.15
CA LEU A 296 -10.00 -17.79 -37.02
C LEU A 296 -10.04 -19.19 -36.43
N GLU A 297 -8.89 -19.70 -36.01
CA GLU A 297 -8.86 -20.94 -35.23
C GLU A 297 -9.50 -20.64 -33.87
N ASP A 298 -10.79 -20.97 -33.74
CA ASP A 298 -11.55 -20.83 -32.50
C ASP A 298 -11.24 -22.01 -31.55
N ASP A 299 -9.98 -22.18 -31.16
CA ASP A 299 -9.57 -23.18 -30.16
C ASP A 299 -9.62 -22.65 -28.72
N TRP A 300 -10.12 -21.42 -28.54
CA TRP A 300 -10.33 -20.81 -27.23
C TRP A 300 -11.34 -21.62 -26.41
N ASP A 301 -10.99 -21.88 -25.16
CA ASP A 301 -11.88 -22.46 -24.16
C ASP A 301 -13.03 -21.48 -23.84
N MET A 302 -14.08 -21.49 -24.66
CA MET A 302 -15.23 -20.60 -24.55
C MET A 302 -16.52 -21.34 -24.90
N THR A 303 -17.59 -21.00 -24.19
CA THR A 303 -18.94 -21.47 -24.52
C THR A 303 -19.47 -20.75 -25.77
N ALA A 304 -20.47 -21.34 -26.42
CA ALA A 304 -21.11 -20.73 -27.59
C ALA A 304 -21.70 -19.33 -27.29
N GLU A 305 -22.20 -19.10 -26.07
CA GLU A 305 -22.71 -17.78 -25.64
C GLU A 305 -21.56 -16.78 -25.49
N GLU A 306 -20.45 -17.17 -24.89
CA GLU A 306 -19.28 -16.30 -24.74
C GLU A 306 -18.71 -15.90 -26.11
N LEU A 307 -18.58 -16.85 -27.04
CA LEU A 307 -18.14 -16.58 -28.42
C LEU A 307 -19.10 -15.64 -29.14
N TYR A 308 -20.41 -15.87 -29.02
CA TYR A 308 -21.41 -14.98 -29.60
C TYR A 308 -21.31 -13.54 -29.05
N GLN A 309 -21.15 -13.39 -27.74
CA GLN A 309 -21.01 -12.07 -27.11
C GLN A 309 -19.69 -11.39 -27.46
N LEU A 310 -18.59 -12.15 -27.60
CA LEU A 310 -17.30 -11.65 -28.05
C LEU A 310 -17.43 -11.02 -29.43
N TRP A 311 -17.96 -11.77 -30.40
CA TRP A 311 -18.09 -11.30 -31.77
C TRP A 311 -19.09 -10.14 -31.90
N LYS A 312 -20.14 -10.12 -31.07
CA LYS A 312 -21.04 -8.98 -30.96
C LYS A 312 -20.31 -7.72 -30.48
N ASP A 313 -19.51 -7.81 -29.42
CA ASP A 313 -18.74 -6.68 -28.91
C ASP A 313 -17.71 -6.18 -29.94
N VAL A 314 -17.03 -7.09 -30.62
CA VAL A 314 -16.08 -6.78 -31.70
C VAL A 314 -16.78 -6.07 -32.86
N ALA A 315 -17.93 -6.57 -33.33
CA ALA A 315 -18.69 -5.93 -34.39
C ALA A 315 -19.15 -4.50 -34.01
N VAL A 316 -19.56 -4.30 -32.75
CA VAL A 316 -19.90 -2.96 -32.23
C VAL A 316 -18.68 -2.04 -32.21
N ALA A 317 -17.52 -2.54 -31.81
CA ALA A 317 -16.28 -1.78 -31.80
C ALA A 317 -15.82 -1.44 -33.23
N MET A 318 -15.95 -2.37 -34.19
CA MET A 318 -15.62 -2.13 -35.61
C MET A 318 -16.49 -1.02 -36.18
N LYS A 319 -17.80 -1.07 -35.95
CA LYS A 319 -18.72 -0.02 -36.42
C LYS A 319 -18.30 1.37 -35.94
N LYS A 320 -17.89 1.50 -34.67
CA LYS A 320 -17.42 2.78 -34.09
C LYS A 320 -16.11 3.30 -34.68
N MET A 321 -15.29 2.45 -35.30
CA MET A 321 -14.04 2.91 -35.94
C MET A 321 -14.29 3.56 -37.31
N TYR A 322 -15.43 3.27 -37.95
CA TYR A 322 -15.80 3.78 -39.27
C TYR A 322 -16.84 4.92 -39.24
N GLU A 323 -17.27 5.34 -38.04
CA GLU A 323 -18.12 6.51 -37.78
C GLU A 323 -17.27 7.70 -37.31
#